data_AF-A0A7W8FZ37-F1
#
_entry.id   AF-A0A7W8FZ37-F1
#
_cell.length_a   1.000
_cell.length_b   1.000
_cell.length_c   1.000
_cell.angle_alpha   90.00
_cell.angle_beta   90.00
_cell.angle_gamma   90.00
#
_symmetry.space_group_name_H-M   'P 1'
#
loop_
_entity.id
_entity.type
_entity.pdbx_description
1 polymer ?
#
loop_
_entity_poly.entity_id
_entity_poly.type
_entity_poly.pdbx_seq_one_letter_code
_entity_poly.pdbx_strand_id
1 'polypeptide(L)'
;MKQSPDFTTHAHDPRDPNPWMALYLDRSTPFPDEVKKAWLIDSSSRSRQFLLPFLRPAARALIVLVQVAKAFTPRKLAFSRALHRLLAWGLKNFLRPEANWLILRHFHLGSQTLAFIAANSPAPVNTNPLKPLTIDDLREDLFLIHDLNLFNFVINLNGALRDANLELVPVDRPDFSAVEEPPVRLADMPNRWTNVIDLQSGIELFTPIYQLFLTDADFWRATNSLQLDETIGVYVATLLRAREHLMLVNNRHPLVPMSTLRAGFRLTLHGLSTEMLHAFLMQQKARAAGAAAPEPL
;
A
#
# COMPACT_ATOMS: atom_id res chain seq x y z
N MET A 1 24.61 14.82 -6.50
CA MET A 1 23.62 13.71 -6.48
C MET A 1 24.37 12.43 -6.82
N LYS A 2 24.29 11.38 -6.01
CA LYS A 2 24.74 10.04 -6.46
C LYS A 2 23.73 9.58 -7.52
N GLN A 3 24.21 9.10 -8.67
CA GLN A 3 23.34 8.48 -9.67
C GLN A 3 22.59 7.32 -9.01
N SER A 4 21.26 7.28 -9.20
CA SER A 4 20.45 6.13 -8.79
C SER A 4 20.96 4.88 -9.50
N PRO A 5 21.00 3.71 -8.82
CA PRO A 5 21.49 2.51 -9.45
C PRO A 5 20.67 2.20 -10.70
N ASP A 6 21.37 2.01 -11.82
CA ASP A 6 20.78 1.50 -13.04
C ASP A 6 20.99 0.00 -13.08
N PHE A 7 19.92 -0.75 -12.79
CA PHE A 7 19.93 -2.21 -12.72
C PHE A 7 20.27 -2.89 -14.05
N THR A 8 20.34 -2.15 -15.17
CA THR A 8 20.62 -2.68 -16.50
C THR A 8 22.02 -2.37 -17.02
N THR A 9 22.78 -1.50 -16.35
CA THR A 9 24.11 -1.07 -16.82
C THR A 9 25.22 -2.08 -16.55
N HIS A 10 25.02 -2.99 -15.59
CA HIS A 10 26.01 -4.01 -15.26
C HIS A 10 25.79 -5.27 -16.11
N ALA A 11 26.86 -5.78 -16.72
CA ALA A 11 26.81 -7.06 -17.43
C ALA A 11 26.43 -8.19 -16.47
N HIS A 12 25.55 -9.09 -16.93
CA HIS A 12 25.16 -10.27 -16.15
C HIS A 12 26.36 -11.19 -15.94
N ASP A 13 26.71 -11.45 -14.67
CA ASP A 13 27.64 -12.52 -14.30
C ASP A 13 26.86 -13.78 -13.87
N PRO A 14 26.91 -14.88 -14.64
CA PRO A 14 26.25 -16.12 -14.25
C PRO A 14 26.75 -16.74 -12.93
N ARG A 15 27.93 -16.34 -12.45
CA ARG A 15 28.52 -16.84 -11.18
C ARG A 15 28.17 -15.96 -9.98
N ASP A 16 27.72 -14.73 -10.21
CA ASP A 16 27.27 -13.80 -9.17
C ASP A 16 26.07 -12.97 -9.68
N PRO A 17 24.90 -13.61 -9.85
CA PRO A 17 23.74 -12.94 -10.44
C PRO A 17 23.21 -11.84 -9.52
N ASN A 18 23.08 -10.62 -10.05
CA ASN A 18 22.49 -9.51 -9.31
C ASN A 18 20.96 -9.74 -9.12
N PRO A 19 20.47 -9.92 -7.89
CA PRO A 19 19.06 -10.22 -7.65
C PRO A 19 18.12 -9.06 -8.05
N TRP A 20 18.59 -7.81 -7.96
CA TRP A 20 17.79 -6.65 -8.33
C TRP A 20 17.62 -6.51 -9.84
N MET A 21 18.65 -6.87 -10.61
CA MET A 21 18.56 -6.95 -12.07
C MET A 21 17.55 -8.01 -12.50
N ALA A 22 17.59 -9.21 -11.90
CA ALA A 22 16.63 -10.26 -12.18
C ALA A 22 15.18 -9.81 -11.91
N LEU A 23 14.94 -9.19 -10.75
CA LEU A 23 13.62 -8.66 -10.41
C LEU A 23 13.20 -7.52 -11.34
N TYR A 24 14.12 -6.63 -11.73
CA TYR A 24 13.80 -5.50 -12.62
C TYR A 24 13.43 -5.98 -14.03
N LEU A 25 14.15 -6.96 -14.58
CA LEU A 25 13.88 -7.52 -15.91
C LEU A 25 12.64 -8.41 -15.97
N ASP A 26 12.21 -9.00 -14.86
CA ASP A 26 11.02 -9.86 -14.83
C ASP A 26 9.72 -9.09 -15.10
N ARG A 27 9.01 -9.40 -16.19
CA ARG A 27 7.74 -8.72 -16.55
C ARG A 27 6.50 -9.54 -16.22
N SER A 28 6.65 -10.57 -15.39
CA SER A 28 5.54 -11.48 -15.06
C SER A 28 4.44 -10.81 -14.22
N THR A 29 4.74 -9.69 -13.56
CA THR A 29 3.81 -8.95 -12.71
C THR A 29 3.50 -7.55 -13.28
N PRO A 30 2.24 -7.07 -13.19
CA PRO A 30 1.87 -5.74 -13.67
C PRO A 30 2.45 -4.68 -12.72
N PHE A 31 3.45 -3.95 -13.20
CA PHE A 31 4.08 -2.87 -12.45
C PHE A 31 4.64 -1.83 -13.43
N PRO A 32 4.31 -0.52 -13.28
CA PRO A 32 4.89 0.51 -14.14
C PRO A 32 6.41 0.59 -13.95
N ASP A 33 7.16 0.84 -15.02
CA ASP A 33 8.63 0.72 -14.99
C ASP A 33 9.28 1.68 -13.98
N GLU A 34 8.84 2.95 -13.96
CA GLU A 34 9.34 3.97 -13.05
C GLU A 34 9.01 3.64 -11.58
N VAL A 35 7.84 3.08 -11.32
CA VAL A 35 7.45 2.62 -9.98
C VAL A 35 8.29 1.42 -9.59
N LYS A 36 8.53 0.47 -10.51
CA LYS A 36 9.33 -0.74 -10.28
C LYS A 36 10.76 -0.37 -9.92
N LYS A 37 11.32 0.55 -10.69
CA LYS A 37 12.66 1.10 -10.47
C LYS A 37 12.76 1.75 -9.10
N ALA A 38 11.81 2.62 -8.73
CA ALA A 38 11.80 3.26 -7.41
C ALA A 38 11.67 2.23 -6.27
N TRP A 39 10.79 1.24 -6.42
CA TRP A 39 10.59 0.16 -5.46
C TRP A 39 11.86 -0.66 -5.23
N LEU A 40 12.57 -1.02 -6.30
CA LEU A 40 13.81 -1.78 -6.23
C LEU A 40 14.98 -0.94 -5.71
N ILE A 41 15.07 0.34 -6.07
CA ILE A 41 16.07 1.27 -5.52
C ILE A 41 15.89 1.42 -4.00
N ASP A 42 14.65 1.57 -3.55
CA ASP A 42 14.33 1.62 -2.12
C ASP A 42 14.69 0.31 -1.42
N SER A 43 14.30 -0.81 -2.04
CA SER A 43 14.55 -2.17 -1.55
C SER A 43 16.04 -2.54 -1.51
N SER A 44 16.87 -2.02 -2.40
CA SER A 44 18.31 -2.29 -2.44
C SER A 44 19.12 -1.36 -1.52
N SER A 45 18.48 -0.68 -0.57
CA SER A 45 19.15 0.31 0.28
C SER A 45 20.04 -0.31 1.36
N ARG A 46 21.01 0.50 1.82
CA ARG A 46 21.82 0.19 3.01
C ARG A 46 20.99 0.11 4.29
N SER A 47 19.94 0.92 4.41
CA SER A 47 19.01 0.83 5.54
C SER A 47 18.41 -0.57 5.60
N ARG A 48 17.92 -1.09 4.47
CA ARG A 48 17.34 -2.44 4.44
C ARG A 48 18.37 -3.51 4.73
N GLN A 49 19.58 -3.37 4.21
CA GLN A 49 20.63 -4.37 4.39
C GLN A 49 21.16 -4.42 5.84
N PHE A 50 21.38 -3.26 6.46
CA PHE A 50 22.13 -3.17 7.73
C PHE A 50 21.28 -2.74 8.93
N LEU A 51 20.21 -1.95 8.75
CA LEU A 51 19.34 -1.51 9.84
C LEU A 51 18.19 -2.49 10.09
N LEU A 52 17.50 -2.92 9.04
CA LEU A 52 16.31 -3.77 9.14
C LEU A 52 16.49 -5.07 9.94
N PRO A 53 17.62 -5.81 9.84
CA PRO A 53 17.82 -7.05 10.60
C PRO A 53 17.74 -6.85 12.12
N PHE A 54 18.18 -5.68 12.62
CA PHE A 54 18.11 -5.33 14.04
C PHE A 54 16.79 -4.64 14.39
N LEU A 55 16.25 -3.85 13.47
CA LEU A 55 14.99 -3.15 13.69
C LEU A 55 13.80 -4.10 13.85
N ARG A 56 13.73 -5.18 13.04
CA ARG A 56 12.64 -6.17 13.12
C ARG A 56 12.46 -6.80 14.51
N PRO A 57 13.49 -7.41 15.13
CA PRO A 57 13.33 -7.98 16.48
C PRO A 57 13.04 -6.89 17.51
N ALA A 58 13.68 -5.72 17.41
CA ALA A 58 13.44 -4.61 18.33
C ALA A 58 11.99 -4.08 18.26
N ALA A 59 11.47 -3.88 17.05
CA ALA A 59 10.10 -3.44 16.81
C ALA A 59 9.08 -4.45 17.36
N ARG A 60 9.30 -5.75 17.12
CA ARG A 60 8.43 -6.81 17.66
C ARG A 60 8.47 -6.87 19.19
N ALA A 61 9.64 -6.74 19.79
CA ALA A 61 9.78 -6.68 21.24
C ALA A 61 9.02 -5.46 21.80
N LEU A 62 9.16 -4.30 21.16
CA LEU A 62 8.44 -3.09 21.55
C LEU A 62 6.92 -3.24 21.39
N ILE A 63 6.45 -3.90 20.32
CA ILE A 63 5.02 -4.21 20.15
C ILE A 63 4.49 -5.00 21.34
N VAL A 64 5.19 -6.07 21.74
CA VAL A 64 4.81 -6.88 22.91
C VAL A 64 4.82 -6.06 24.18
N LEU A 65 5.87 -5.27 24.42
CA LEU A 65 5.96 -4.41 25.60
C LEU A 65 4.80 -3.41 25.66
N VAL A 66 4.44 -2.79 24.53
CA VAL A 66 3.29 -1.89 24.45
C VAL A 66 1.98 -2.64 24.69
N GLN A 67 1.79 -3.86 24.18
CA GLN A 67 0.60 -4.67 24.47
C GLN A 67 0.47 -4.96 25.96
N VAL A 68 1.57 -5.37 26.61
CA VAL A 68 1.59 -5.64 28.05
C VAL A 68 1.28 -4.38 28.83
N ALA A 69 1.90 -3.24 28.50
CA ALA A 69 1.63 -1.97 29.16
C ALA A 69 0.15 -1.54 29.01
N LYS A 70 -0.40 -1.67 27.80
CA LYS A 70 -1.80 -1.30 27.52
C LYS A 70 -2.83 -2.21 28.17
N ALA A 71 -2.48 -3.47 28.44
CA ALA A 71 -3.35 -4.36 29.24
C ALA A 71 -3.64 -3.79 30.63
N PHE A 72 -2.75 -2.96 31.19
CA PHE A 72 -2.91 -2.30 32.49
C PHE A 72 -3.32 -0.83 32.40
N THR A 73 -3.39 -0.24 31.21
CA THR A 73 -3.72 1.18 31.00
C THR A 73 -5.18 1.35 30.59
N PRO A 74 -5.94 2.35 31.07
CA PRO A 74 -7.33 2.52 30.66
C PRO A 74 -7.49 2.74 29.15
N ARG A 75 -8.41 1.99 28.54
CA ARG A 75 -8.64 1.79 27.08
C ARG A 75 -8.91 3.04 26.22
N LYS A 76 -8.89 4.26 26.79
CA LYS A 76 -9.36 5.49 26.14
C LYS A 76 -8.28 6.49 25.75
N LEU A 77 -7.00 6.21 26.04
CA LEU A 77 -5.92 7.12 25.66
C LEU A 77 -5.55 6.89 24.19
N ALA A 78 -5.94 7.85 23.33
CA ALA A 78 -5.49 7.93 21.95
C ALA A 78 -5.05 9.36 21.64
N PHE A 79 -3.89 9.48 20.99
CA PHE A 79 -3.30 10.77 20.64
C PHE A 79 -3.10 10.86 19.11
N SER A 80 -4.20 10.67 18.37
CA SER A 80 -4.18 10.55 16.89
C SER A 80 -3.46 11.72 16.20
N ARG A 81 -3.78 12.97 16.54
CA ARG A 81 -3.11 14.13 15.91
C ARG A 81 -1.61 14.19 16.18
N ALA A 82 -1.18 13.85 17.40
CA ALA A 82 0.24 13.84 17.75
C ALA A 82 0.99 12.73 16.97
N LEU A 83 0.37 11.56 16.84
CA LEU A 83 0.87 10.45 16.05
C LEU A 83 1.07 10.84 14.59
N HIS A 84 0.04 11.38 13.95
CA HIS A 84 0.11 11.72 12.53
C HIS A 84 1.14 12.82 12.24
N ARG A 85 1.29 13.79 13.14
CA ARG A 85 2.37 14.80 13.04
C ARG A 85 3.75 14.20 13.22
N LEU A 86 3.93 13.26 14.15
CA LEU A 86 5.19 12.55 14.35
C LEU A 86 5.55 11.70 13.13
N LEU A 87 4.57 11.00 12.56
CA LEU A 87 4.75 10.23 11.32
C LEU A 87 5.15 11.15 10.16
N ALA A 88 4.38 12.21 9.90
CA ALA A 88 4.70 13.15 8.82
C ALA A 88 6.08 13.80 9.01
N TRP A 89 6.46 14.12 10.25
CA TRP A 89 7.82 14.58 10.56
C TRP A 89 8.87 13.51 10.24
N GLY A 90 8.62 12.25 10.62
CA GLY A 90 9.51 11.13 10.33
C GLY A 90 9.68 10.89 8.82
N LEU A 91 8.58 10.88 8.08
CA LEU A 91 8.54 10.80 6.63
C LEU A 91 9.38 11.90 5.98
N LYS A 92 9.16 13.16 6.38
CA LYS A 92 9.83 14.33 5.81
C LYS A 92 11.34 14.35 6.07
N ASN A 93 11.78 13.85 7.23
CA ASN A 93 13.17 14.00 7.66
C ASN A 93 14.03 12.74 7.47
N PHE A 94 13.46 11.53 7.48
CA PHE A 94 14.27 10.30 7.48
C PHE A 94 13.97 9.32 6.35
N LEU A 95 12.74 9.28 5.83
CA LEU A 95 12.42 8.31 4.78
C LEU A 95 12.98 8.75 3.44
N ARG A 96 13.44 7.77 2.65
CA ARG A 96 13.95 8.01 1.31
C ARG A 96 12.88 8.64 0.39
N PRO A 97 13.29 9.40 -0.64
CA PRO A 97 12.37 9.96 -1.63
C PRO A 97 11.45 8.90 -2.24
N GLU A 98 12.00 7.74 -2.60
CA GLU A 98 11.25 6.63 -3.20
C GLU A 98 10.15 6.12 -2.25
N ALA A 99 10.48 5.90 -0.97
CA ALA A 99 9.54 5.49 0.05
C ALA A 99 8.39 6.51 0.24
N ASN A 100 8.72 7.80 0.37
CA ASN A 100 7.72 8.86 0.53
C ASN A 100 6.79 8.96 -0.69
N TRP A 101 7.34 8.84 -1.89
CA TRP A 101 6.56 8.85 -3.13
C TRP A 101 5.58 7.69 -3.18
N LEU A 102 6.05 6.46 -2.91
CA LEU A 102 5.21 5.26 -2.87
C LEU A 102 4.09 5.36 -1.82
N ILE A 103 4.39 5.91 -0.63
CA ILE A 103 3.39 6.13 0.42
C ILE A 103 2.29 7.11 -0.04
N LEU A 104 2.64 8.23 -0.66
CA LEU A 104 1.65 9.20 -1.12
C LEU A 104 0.79 8.63 -2.24
N ARG A 105 1.41 7.96 -3.23
CA ARG A 105 0.69 7.29 -4.32
C ARG A 105 -0.34 6.32 -3.80
N HIS A 106 0.04 5.46 -2.85
CA HIS A 106 -0.81 4.42 -2.28
C HIS A 106 -2.22 4.90 -1.92
N PHE A 107 -2.35 6.07 -1.29
CA PHE A 107 -3.65 6.62 -0.89
C PHE A 107 -4.54 6.96 -2.10
N HIS A 108 -3.96 7.48 -3.18
CA HIS A 108 -4.70 7.71 -4.42
C HIS A 108 -5.12 6.39 -5.05
N LEU A 109 -4.19 5.45 -5.20
CA LEU A 109 -4.43 4.17 -5.87
C LEU A 109 -5.51 3.34 -5.17
N GLY A 110 -5.46 3.27 -3.83
CA GLY A 110 -6.48 2.63 -3.03
C GLY A 110 -7.85 3.29 -3.21
N SER A 111 -7.90 4.62 -3.17
CA SER A 111 -9.15 5.38 -3.35
C SER A 111 -9.76 5.21 -4.74
N GLN A 112 -8.93 5.24 -5.78
CA GLN A 112 -9.36 5.02 -7.16
C GLN A 112 -9.85 3.58 -7.38
N THR A 113 -9.22 2.59 -6.74
CA THR A 113 -9.66 1.19 -6.79
C THR A 113 -11.05 1.03 -6.18
N LEU A 114 -11.31 1.65 -5.02
CA LEU A 114 -12.64 1.64 -4.42
C LEU A 114 -13.68 2.37 -5.29
N ALA A 115 -13.30 3.50 -5.89
CA ALA A 115 -14.16 4.25 -6.79
C ALA A 115 -14.50 3.46 -8.06
N PHE A 116 -13.53 2.72 -8.61
CA PHE A 116 -13.76 1.79 -9.71
C PHE A 116 -14.79 0.71 -9.32
N ILE A 117 -14.63 0.07 -8.17
CA ILE A 117 -15.60 -0.95 -7.71
C ILE A 117 -16.99 -0.32 -7.51
N ALA A 118 -17.06 0.88 -6.93
CA ALA A 118 -18.32 1.59 -6.71
C ALA A 118 -19.05 1.91 -8.02
N ALA A 119 -18.34 2.43 -9.02
CA ALA A 119 -18.90 2.80 -10.32
C ALA A 119 -19.42 1.60 -11.13
N ASN A 120 -18.90 0.40 -10.84
CA ASN A 120 -19.21 -0.84 -11.55
C ASN A 120 -20.09 -1.80 -10.73
N SER A 121 -20.47 -1.42 -9.51
CA SER A 121 -21.37 -2.21 -8.67
C SER A 121 -22.83 -2.04 -9.11
N PRO A 122 -23.65 -3.11 -9.13
CA PRO A 122 -25.08 -2.99 -9.40
C PRO A 122 -25.86 -2.34 -8.25
N ALA A 123 -25.26 -2.23 -7.06
CA ALA A 123 -25.79 -1.49 -5.92
C ALA A 123 -24.97 -0.22 -5.66
N PRO A 124 -25.60 0.93 -5.38
CA PRO A 124 -24.88 2.18 -5.12
C PRO A 124 -24.11 2.10 -3.79
N VAL A 125 -22.85 2.53 -3.81
CA VAL A 125 -22.02 2.66 -2.61
C VAL A 125 -21.17 3.93 -2.71
N ASN A 126 -21.09 4.68 -1.61
CA ASN A 126 -20.27 5.88 -1.54
C ASN A 126 -18.82 5.56 -1.17
N THR A 127 -17.89 6.31 -1.72
CA THR A 127 -16.46 6.29 -1.36
C THR A 127 -16.06 7.60 -0.68
N ASN A 128 -15.03 7.56 0.14
CA ASN A 128 -14.41 8.74 0.74
C ASN A 128 -12.95 8.85 0.25
N PRO A 129 -12.70 9.43 -0.94
CA PRO A 129 -11.40 9.36 -1.59
C PRO A 129 -10.33 10.18 -0.86
N LEU A 130 -9.15 9.61 -0.72
CA LEU A 130 -7.95 10.25 -0.18
C LEU A 130 -7.02 10.65 -1.33
N LYS A 131 -6.66 11.93 -1.38
CA LYS A 131 -5.83 12.51 -2.46
C LYS A 131 -4.70 13.40 -1.92
N PRO A 132 -3.82 12.91 -1.02
CA PRO A 132 -2.73 13.72 -0.49
C PRO A 132 -1.73 14.09 -1.61
N LEU A 133 -1.35 15.35 -1.70
CA LEU A 133 -0.36 15.82 -2.68
C LEU A 133 1.03 15.95 -2.05
N THR A 134 1.07 16.19 -0.75
CA THR A 134 2.30 16.39 0.02
C THR A 134 2.28 15.57 1.32
N ILE A 135 3.45 15.35 1.91
CA ILE A 135 3.57 14.70 3.22
C ILE A 135 2.82 15.48 4.31
N ASP A 136 2.69 16.81 4.15
CA ASP A 136 2.02 17.64 5.15
C ASP A 136 0.50 17.40 5.17
N ASP A 137 -0.08 16.87 4.08
CA ASP A 137 -1.49 16.46 4.01
C ASP A 137 -1.78 15.19 4.84
N LEU A 138 -0.75 14.43 5.22
CA LEU A 138 -0.89 13.20 6.03
C LEU A 138 -1.09 13.47 7.53
N ARG A 139 -0.90 14.73 7.96
CA ARG A 139 -0.81 15.13 9.37
C ARG A 139 -2.13 15.09 10.13
N GLU A 140 -3.25 15.13 9.43
CA GLU A 140 -4.59 15.24 10.03
C GLU A 140 -5.37 13.94 9.80
N ASP A 141 -5.05 12.92 10.62
CA ASP A 141 -5.76 11.63 10.74
C ASP A 141 -5.82 10.73 9.48
N LEU A 142 -5.11 11.07 8.40
CA LEU A 142 -5.22 10.39 7.10
C LEU A 142 -4.97 8.88 7.12
N PHE A 143 -3.90 8.38 7.75
CA PHE A 143 -3.66 6.94 7.95
C PHE A 143 -4.84 6.20 8.62
N LEU A 144 -5.48 6.80 9.64
CA LEU A 144 -6.62 6.21 10.31
C LEU A 144 -7.87 6.22 9.43
N ILE A 145 -8.11 7.34 8.73
CA ILE A 145 -9.22 7.46 7.78
C ILE A 145 -9.07 6.44 6.65
N HIS A 146 -7.85 6.21 6.16
CA HIS A 146 -7.55 5.18 5.17
C HIS A 146 -8.04 3.79 5.62
N ASP A 147 -7.64 3.35 6.81
CA ASP A 147 -8.06 2.05 7.33
C ASP A 147 -9.58 1.96 7.52
N LEU A 148 -10.21 3.03 8.01
CA LEU A 148 -11.66 3.11 8.20
C LEU A 148 -12.42 3.04 6.87
N ASN A 149 -11.90 3.71 5.83
CA ASN A 149 -12.51 3.72 4.51
C ASN A 149 -12.63 2.31 3.93
N LEU A 150 -11.62 1.45 4.12
CA LEU A 150 -11.67 0.07 3.62
C LEU A 150 -12.80 -0.73 4.29
N PHE A 151 -12.90 -0.68 5.62
CA PHE A 151 -13.97 -1.38 6.34
C PHE A 151 -15.35 -0.85 5.99
N ASN A 152 -15.52 0.48 6.00
CA ASN A 152 -16.79 1.11 5.69
C ASN A 152 -17.23 0.79 4.27
N PHE A 153 -16.30 0.80 3.30
CA PHE A 153 -16.61 0.43 1.93
C PHE A 153 -17.13 -1.01 1.82
N VAL A 154 -16.41 -1.98 2.41
CA VAL A 154 -16.83 -3.39 2.39
C VAL A 154 -18.19 -3.57 3.07
N ILE A 155 -18.39 -2.97 4.25
CA ILE A 155 -19.67 -3.04 4.98
C ILE A 155 -20.80 -2.48 4.13
N ASN A 156 -20.64 -1.26 3.59
CA ASN A 156 -21.69 -0.56 2.87
C ASN A 156 -22.03 -1.24 1.54
N LEU A 157 -21.03 -1.69 0.77
CA LEU A 157 -21.25 -2.39 -0.48
C LEU A 157 -22.02 -3.70 -0.26
N ASN A 158 -21.58 -4.53 0.68
CA ASN A 158 -22.23 -5.83 0.92
C ASN A 158 -23.60 -5.66 1.59
N GLY A 159 -23.79 -4.63 2.42
CA GLY A 159 -25.11 -4.26 2.94
C GLY A 159 -26.06 -3.91 1.80
N ALA A 160 -25.66 -2.99 0.92
CA ALA A 160 -26.49 -2.56 -0.21
C ALA A 160 -26.82 -3.71 -1.19
N LEU A 161 -25.86 -4.57 -1.49
CA LEU A 161 -26.09 -5.78 -2.32
C LEU A 161 -27.09 -6.73 -1.65
N ARG A 162 -26.93 -7.02 -0.36
CA ARG A 162 -27.83 -7.90 0.39
C ARG A 162 -29.25 -7.32 0.47
N ASP A 163 -29.38 -6.05 0.79
CA ASP A 163 -30.68 -5.39 0.94
C ASP A 163 -31.46 -5.35 -0.38
N ALA A 164 -30.74 -5.22 -1.51
CA ALA A 164 -31.32 -5.26 -2.85
C ALA A 164 -31.45 -6.69 -3.44
N ASN A 165 -30.98 -7.73 -2.72
CA ASN A 165 -30.87 -9.10 -3.21
C ASN A 165 -30.11 -9.20 -4.56
N LEU A 166 -28.99 -8.48 -4.64
CA LEU A 166 -28.10 -8.43 -5.79
C LEU A 166 -26.75 -9.08 -5.46
N GLU A 167 -26.03 -9.50 -6.50
CA GLU A 167 -24.66 -9.99 -6.39
C GLU A 167 -23.71 -9.15 -7.25
N LEU A 168 -22.45 -9.09 -6.85
CA LEU A 168 -21.42 -8.51 -7.70
C LEU A 168 -21.18 -9.46 -8.88
N VAL A 169 -21.48 -8.98 -10.08
CA VAL A 169 -21.37 -9.76 -11.32
C VAL A 169 -20.37 -9.11 -12.27
N PRO A 170 -19.80 -9.86 -13.23
CA PRO A 170 -18.98 -9.27 -14.27
C PRO A 170 -19.69 -8.17 -15.07
N VAL A 171 -18.95 -7.14 -15.46
CA VAL A 171 -19.46 -6.00 -16.25
C VAL A 171 -18.88 -6.05 -17.67
N ASP A 172 -19.74 -5.96 -18.68
CA ASP A 172 -19.34 -6.03 -20.09
C ASP A 172 -18.59 -4.77 -20.56
N ARG A 173 -18.92 -3.61 -19.99
CA ARG A 173 -18.29 -2.31 -20.27
C ARG A 173 -17.90 -1.61 -18.97
N PRO A 174 -16.76 -1.98 -18.35
CA PRO A 174 -16.38 -1.41 -17.08
C PRO A 174 -16.07 0.09 -17.18
N ASP A 175 -16.51 0.86 -16.19
CA ASP A 175 -16.20 2.28 -16.03
C ASP A 175 -14.82 2.44 -15.37
N PHE A 176 -13.84 2.92 -16.13
CA PHE A 176 -12.48 3.23 -15.66
C PHE A 176 -12.23 4.74 -15.46
N SER A 177 -13.27 5.56 -15.38
CA SER A 177 -13.16 7.02 -15.27
C SER A 177 -12.33 7.46 -14.06
N ALA A 178 -12.47 6.76 -12.93
CA ALA A 178 -11.74 7.06 -11.70
C ALA A 178 -10.27 6.60 -11.71
N VAL A 179 -9.87 5.72 -12.63
CA VAL A 179 -8.52 5.13 -12.66
C VAL A 179 -7.58 6.00 -13.48
N GLU A 180 -6.63 6.65 -12.84
CA GLU A 180 -5.68 7.57 -13.46
C GLU A 180 -4.33 7.56 -12.72
N GLU A 181 -3.28 7.96 -13.42
CA GLU A 181 -1.97 8.13 -12.80
C GLU A 181 -2.00 9.26 -11.78
N PRO A 182 -1.61 9.03 -10.50
CA PRO A 182 -1.65 10.08 -9.49
C PRO A 182 -0.73 11.26 -9.82
N PRO A 183 -1.12 12.51 -9.48
CA PRO A 183 -0.33 13.70 -9.78
C PRO A 183 0.90 13.89 -8.87
N VAL A 184 1.29 12.88 -8.09
CA VAL A 184 2.40 12.95 -7.14
C VAL A 184 3.69 12.54 -7.83
N ARG A 185 4.72 13.41 -7.79
CA ARG A 185 6.00 13.16 -8.47
C ARG A 185 7.10 12.81 -7.48
N LEU A 186 7.94 11.85 -7.86
CA LEU A 186 9.12 11.46 -7.07
C LEU A 186 10.07 12.65 -6.84
N ALA A 187 10.22 13.52 -7.85
CA ALA A 187 11.09 14.70 -7.78
C ALA A 187 10.67 15.72 -6.70
N ASP A 188 9.42 15.70 -6.25
CA ASP A 188 8.90 16.62 -5.23
C ASP A 188 9.18 16.10 -3.80
N MET A 189 9.69 14.88 -3.65
CA MET A 189 9.90 14.27 -2.34
C MET A 189 11.14 14.82 -1.62
N PRO A 190 11.12 14.92 -0.28
CA PRO A 190 12.28 15.37 0.49
C PRO A 190 13.50 14.48 0.23
N ASN A 191 14.62 15.12 -0.14
CA ASN A 191 15.89 14.45 -0.44
C ASN A 191 17.05 15.13 0.31
N ARG A 192 16.99 15.09 1.64
CA ARG A 192 18.03 15.59 2.55
C ARG A 192 19.03 14.48 2.83
N TRP A 193 20.19 14.84 3.39
CA TRP A 193 21.22 13.87 3.78
C TRP A 193 20.74 12.85 4.83
N THR A 194 19.68 13.17 5.57
CA THR A 194 19.02 12.29 6.55
C THR A 194 17.98 11.36 5.95
N ASN A 195 17.51 11.59 4.71
CA ASN A 195 16.51 10.77 4.02
C ASN A 195 17.13 9.45 3.52
N VAL A 196 17.42 8.54 4.45
CA VAL A 196 18.18 7.29 4.20
C VAL A 196 17.42 6.02 4.55
N ILE A 197 16.30 6.13 5.28
CA ILE A 197 15.50 4.99 5.74
C ILE A 197 14.57 4.53 4.61
N ASP A 198 14.68 3.27 4.21
CA ASP A 198 13.79 2.67 3.21
C ASP A 198 12.37 2.47 3.73
N LEU A 199 11.44 2.19 2.82
CA LEU A 199 10.02 2.00 3.12
C LEU A 199 9.82 0.91 4.18
N GLN A 200 10.43 -0.26 4.02
CA GLN A 200 10.20 -1.37 4.93
C GLN A 200 10.79 -1.11 6.31
N SER A 201 12.00 -0.56 6.40
CA SER A 201 12.57 -0.14 7.68
C SER A 201 11.74 0.96 8.34
N GLY A 202 11.28 1.96 7.58
CA GLY A 202 10.41 3.01 8.11
C GLY A 202 9.12 2.44 8.69
N ILE A 203 8.47 1.51 7.97
CA ILE A 203 7.26 0.83 8.42
C ILE A 203 7.51 0.04 9.73
N GLU A 204 8.58 -0.76 9.80
CA GLU A 204 8.88 -1.53 11.01
C GLU A 204 9.18 -0.62 12.21
N LEU A 205 9.82 0.53 11.99
CA LEU A 205 10.06 1.54 13.03
C LEU A 205 8.77 2.21 13.50
N PHE A 206 7.90 2.60 12.57
CA PHE A 206 6.68 3.33 12.89
C PHE A 206 5.57 2.45 13.44
N THR A 207 5.54 1.15 13.13
CA THR A 207 4.49 0.23 13.62
C THR A 207 4.31 0.24 15.15
N PRO A 208 5.36 0.08 15.98
CA PRO A 208 5.21 0.17 17.44
C PRO A 208 4.86 1.58 17.93
N ILE A 209 5.27 2.64 17.23
CA ILE A 209 4.88 4.03 17.54
C ILE A 209 3.38 4.21 17.26
N TYR A 210 2.91 3.72 16.12
CA TYR A 210 1.49 3.69 15.76
C TYR A 210 0.67 2.96 16.81
N GLN A 211 1.12 1.77 17.21
CA GLN A 211 0.50 1.02 18.29
C GLN A 211 0.47 1.81 19.59
N LEU A 212 1.57 2.45 20.00
CA LEU A 212 1.65 3.18 21.26
C LEU A 212 0.62 4.32 21.34
N PHE A 213 0.40 5.04 20.25
CA PHE A 213 -0.46 6.24 20.24
C PHE A 213 -1.94 5.98 19.94
N LEU A 214 -2.30 4.81 19.40
CA LEU A 214 -3.69 4.42 19.12
C LEU A 214 -4.34 3.66 20.27
N THR A 215 -5.67 3.52 20.29
CA THR A 215 -6.27 2.51 21.19
C THR A 215 -5.94 1.09 20.70
N ASP A 216 -6.04 0.09 21.57
CA ASP A 216 -5.86 -1.32 21.16
C ASP A 216 -6.85 -1.72 20.06
N ALA A 217 -8.09 -1.22 20.13
CA ALA A 217 -9.11 -1.47 19.12
C ALA A 217 -8.75 -0.83 17.77
N ASP A 218 -8.25 0.40 17.78
CA ASP A 218 -7.83 1.10 16.55
C ASP A 218 -6.62 0.43 15.92
N PHE A 219 -5.61 0.05 16.71
CA PHE A 219 -4.44 -0.66 16.20
C PHE A 219 -4.80 -2.05 15.67
N TRP A 220 -5.66 -2.78 16.38
CA TRP A 220 -6.17 -4.08 15.90
C TRP A 220 -6.93 -3.92 14.58
N ARG A 221 -7.79 -2.90 14.47
CA ARG A 221 -8.52 -2.62 13.23
C ARG A 221 -7.57 -2.25 12.10
N ALA A 222 -6.64 -1.33 12.31
CA ALA A 222 -5.64 -0.94 11.31
C ALA A 222 -4.79 -2.11 10.81
N THR A 223 -4.38 -3.01 11.70
CA THR A 223 -3.58 -4.18 11.29
C THR A 223 -4.40 -5.26 10.57
N ASN A 224 -5.70 -5.35 10.82
CA ASN A 224 -6.59 -6.30 10.14
C ASN A 224 -7.27 -5.69 8.90
N SER A 225 -7.26 -4.37 8.70
CA SER A 225 -7.68 -3.74 7.43
C SER A 225 -6.88 -4.31 6.24
N LEU A 226 -5.61 -4.65 6.45
CA LEU A 226 -4.72 -5.28 5.46
C LEU A 226 -5.21 -6.66 4.97
N GLN A 227 -6.23 -7.27 5.59
CA GLN A 227 -6.91 -8.47 5.03
C GLN A 227 -7.87 -8.14 3.92
N LEU A 228 -8.38 -6.91 3.89
CA LEU A 228 -9.36 -6.48 2.91
C LEU A 228 -8.74 -6.31 1.52
N ASP A 229 -7.41 -6.31 1.37
CA ASP A 229 -6.74 -6.34 0.08
C ASP A 229 -7.21 -7.52 -0.79
N GLU A 230 -7.43 -8.67 -0.16
CA GLU A 230 -7.96 -9.86 -0.83
C GLU A 230 -9.41 -9.67 -1.23
N THR A 231 -10.24 -9.18 -0.32
CA THR A 231 -11.64 -8.87 -0.59
C THR A 231 -11.79 -7.88 -1.75
N ILE A 232 -11.00 -6.81 -1.76
CA ILE A 232 -10.97 -5.77 -2.81
C ILE A 232 -10.48 -6.37 -4.13
N GLY A 233 -9.40 -7.15 -4.10
CA GLY A 233 -8.89 -7.85 -5.29
C GLY A 233 -9.93 -8.80 -5.91
N VAL A 234 -10.68 -9.53 -5.07
CA VAL A 234 -11.80 -10.39 -5.50
C VAL A 234 -12.92 -9.58 -6.14
N TYR A 235 -13.26 -8.41 -5.63
CA TYR A 235 -14.26 -7.54 -6.27
C TYR A 235 -13.82 -7.13 -7.67
N VAL A 236 -12.59 -6.63 -7.83
CA VAL A 236 -12.05 -6.24 -9.14
C VAL A 236 -12.00 -7.44 -10.10
N ALA A 237 -11.49 -8.59 -9.64
CA ALA A 237 -11.40 -9.79 -10.46
C ALA A 237 -12.79 -10.30 -10.90
N THR A 238 -13.81 -10.17 -10.05
CA THR A 238 -15.19 -10.53 -10.37
C THR A 238 -15.75 -9.61 -11.44
N LEU A 239 -15.65 -8.29 -11.25
CA LEU A 239 -16.13 -7.28 -12.19
C LEU A 239 -15.48 -7.42 -13.58
N LEU A 240 -14.20 -7.77 -13.64
CA LEU A 240 -13.42 -7.83 -14.88
C LEU A 240 -13.28 -9.24 -15.49
N ARG A 241 -13.84 -10.28 -14.87
CA ARG A 241 -13.60 -11.70 -15.22
C ARG A 241 -12.12 -12.10 -15.23
N ALA A 242 -11.31 -11.47 -14.38
CA ALA A 242 -9.84 -11.59 -14.39
C ALA A 242 -9.34 -12.43 -13.21
N ARG A 243 -9.79 -13.69 -13.12
CA ARG A 243 -9.52 -14.54 -11.95
C ARG A 243 -8.03 -14.89 -11.80
N GLU A 244 -7.28 -14.97 -12.89
CA GLU A 244 -5.83 -15.20 -12.85
C GLU A 244 -5.07 -14.09 -12.12
N HIS A 245 -5.61 -12.87 -12.08
CA HIS A 245 -4.99 -11.72 -11.41
C HIS A 245 -5.22 -11.73 -9.88
N LEU A 246 -5.96 -12.71 -9.34
CA LEU A 246 -6.01 -12.96 -7.90
C LEU A 246 -4.65 -13.39 -7.34
N MET A 247 -3.69 -13.81 -8.18
CA MET A 247 -2.31 -14.05 -7.74
C MET A 247 -1.61 -12.80 -7.17
N LEU A 248 -2.11 -11.61 -7.50
CA LEU A 248 -1.60 -10.32 -7.02
C LEU A 248 -2.04 -10.03 -5.58
N VAL A 249 -2.89 -10.88 -5.00
CA VAL A 249 -3.38 -10.76 -3.64
C VAL A 249 -2.39 -11.39 -2.65
N ASN A 250 -2.10 -10.64 -1.58
CA ASN A 250 -1.06 -10.99 -0.60
C ASN A 250 -1.56 -11.75 0.63
N ASN A 251 -2.76 -11.44 1.11
CA ASN A 251 -3.43 -12.25 2.13
C ASN A 251 -4.19 -13.36 1.38
N ARG A 252 -4.01 -14.63 1.74
CA ARG A 252 -4.66 -15.78 1.05
C ARG A 252 -5.79 -16.40 1.89
N HIS A 253 -6.14 -15.74 2.99
CA HIS A 253 -6.98 -16.23 4.09
C HIS A 253 -7.59 -15.04 4.84
N PRO A 254 -8.55 -14.30 4.25
CA PRO A 254 -9.00 -13.01 4.77
C PRO A 254 -9.87 -13.18 6.02
N LEU A 255 -10.40 -14.39 6.24
CA LEU A 255 -11.21 -14.75 7.39
C LEU A 255 -10.39 -15.17 8.62
N VAL A 256 -9.06 -15.15 8.55
CA VAL A 256 -8.17 -15.51 9.66
C VAL A 256 -7.47 -14.26 10.18
N PRO A 257 -7.95 -13.65 11.29
CA PRO A 257 -7.25 -12.55 11.97
C PRO A 257 -5.79 -12.89 12.23
N MET A 258 -4.89 -12.01 11.80
CA MET A 258 -3.45 -12.26 11.86
C MET A 258 -2.82 -11.55 13.06
N SER A 259 -1.72 -12.12 13.57
CA SER A 259 -0.92 -11.48 14.61
C SER A 259 -0.40 -10.11 14.18
N THR A 260 -0.48 -9.14 15.09
CA THR A 260 0.06 -7.79 14.92
C THR A 260 1.59 -7.75 14.84
N LEU A 261 2.29 -8.82 15.27
CA LEU A 261 3.76 -8.92 15.20
C LEU A 261 4.31 -8.96 13.76
N ARG A 262 3.46 -9.26 12.79
CA ARG A 262 3.80 -9.25 11.35
C ARG A 262 3.23 -8.03 10.62
N ALA A 263 2.66 -7.06 11.33
CA ALA A 263 2.00 -5.91 10.73
C ALA A 263 2.91 -5.12 9.79
N GLY A 264 4.18 -4.89 10.15
CA GLY A 264 5.11 -4.13 9.32
C GLY A 264 5.36 -4.76 7.94
N PHE A 265 5.66 -6.06 7.90
CA PHE A 265 5.81 -6.78 6.63
C PHE A 265 4.51 -6.79 5.81
N ARG A 266 3.36 -7.01 6.47
CA ARG A 266 2.06 -7.01 5.80
C ARG A 266 1.72 -5.65 5.20
N LEU A 267 2.09 -4.55 5.86
CA LEU A 267 1.91 -3.20 5.33
C LEU A 267 2.79 -2.92 4.10
N THR A 268 3.99 -3.51 4.03
CA THR A 268 4.80 -3.45 2.81
C THR A 268 4.10 -4.18 1.66
N LEU A 269 3.55 -5.37 1.92
CA LEU A 269 2.79 -6.12 0.92
C LEU A 269 1.53 -5.39 0.48
N HIS A 270 0.80 -4.77 1.42
CA HIS A 270 -0.38 -3.95 1.14
C HIS A 270 -0.11 -2.92 0.04
N GLY A 271 0.92 -2.08 0.22
CA GLY A 271 1.32 -1.09 -0.79
C GLY A 271 1.72 -1.72 -2.13
N LEU A 272 2.44 -2.85 -2.10
CA LEU A 272 2.83 -3.57 -3.32
C LEU A 272 1.61 -4.07 -4.09
N SER A 273 0.66 -4.73 -3.43
CA SER A 273 -0.56 -5.21 -4.09
C SER A 273 -1.41 -4.08 -4.63
N THR A 274 -1.48 -2.95 -3.94
CA THR A 274 -2.24 -1.79 -4.42
C THR A 274 -1.65 -1.22 -5.71
N GLU A 275 -0.33 -1.08 -5.81
CA GLU A 275 0.35 -0.68 -7.05
C GLU A 275 0.09 -1.70 -8.18
N MET A 276 0.25 -3.01 -7.90
CA MET A 276 0.03 -4.06 -8.91
C MET A 276 -1.42 -4.11 -9.41
N LEU A 277 -2.39 -3.97 -8.51
CA LEU A 277 -3.81 -3.96 -8.85
C LEU A 277 -4.18 -2.72 -9.66
N HIS A 278 -3.67 -1.54 -9.29
CA HIS A 278 -3.93 -0.32 -10.04
C HIS A 278 -3.27 -0.36 -11.43
N ALA A 279 -2.03 -0.84 -11.53
CA ALA A 279 -1.35 -1.03 -12.81
C ALA A 279 -2.14 -1.96 -13.73
N PHE A 280 -2.70 -3.04 -13.18
CA PHE A 280 -3.63 -3.90 -13.92
C PHE A 280 -4.88 -3.15 -14.39
N LEU A 281 -5.52 -2.34 -13.55
CA LEU A 281 -6.67 -1.51 -13.95
C LEU A 281 -6.31 -0.53 -15.08
N MET A 282 -5.15 0.12 -15.01
CA MET A 282 -4.65 1.02 -16.07
C MET A 282 -4.42 0.29 -17.40
N GLN A 283 -3.87 -0.94 -17.37
CA GLN A 283 -3.72 -1.77 -18.56
C GLN A 283 -5.08 -2.16 -19.16
N GLN A 284 -6.05 -2.53 -18.32
CA GLN A 284 -7.41 -2.86 -18.78
C GLN A 284 -8.12 -1.64 -19.38
N LYS A 285 -7.94 -0.45 -18.79
CA LYS A 285 -8.42 0.82 -19.34
C LYS A 285 -7.83 1.09 -20.72
N ALA A 286 -6.52 0.93 -20.89
CA ALA A 286 -5.85 1.11 -22.19
C ALA A 286 -6.38 0.15 -23.26
N ARG A 287 -6.52 -1.15 -22.90
CA ARG A 287 -7.11 -2.17 -23.78
C ARG A 287 -8.55 -1.83 -24.19
N ALA A 288 -9.37 -1.37 -23.25
CA ALA A 288 -10.76 -0.97 -23.51
C ALA A 288 -10.86 0.26 -24.43
N ALA A 289 -9.90 1.18 -24.38
CA ALA A 289 -9.82 2.35 -25.25
C ALA A 289 -9.31 2.03 -26.67
N GLY A 290 -8.98 0.77 -26.98
CA GLY A 290 -8.36 0.41 -28.25
C GLY A 290 -6.95 0.98 -28.42
N ALA A 291 -6.36 1.55 -27.36
CA ALA A 291 -4.95 1.86 -27.35
C ALA A 291 -4.19 0.53 -27.38
N ALA A 292 -3.12 0.47 -28.18
CA ALA A 292 -2.14 -0.59 -28.00
C ALA A 292 -1.81 -0.62 -26.50
N ALA A 293 -1.89 -1.80 -25.88
CA ALA A 293 -1.33 -1.96 -24.54
C ALA A 293 0.07 -1.32 -24.58
N PRO A 294 0.43 -0.48 -23.58
CA PRO A 294 1.73 0.19 -23.60
C PRO A 294 2.78 -0.83 -24.02
N GLU A 295 3.52 -0.52 -25.08
CA GLU A 295 4.42 -1.49 -25.70
C GLU A 295 5.26 -2.12 -24.60
N PRO A 296 5.45 -3.46 -24.63
CA PRO A 296 6.40 -4.08 -23.74
C PRO A 296 7.80 -3.61 -24.12
N LEU A 297 8.24 -2.47 -23.56
CA LEU A 297 9.65 -2.05 -23.52
C LEU A 297 10.44 -3.16 -22.87
#